data_AF-A0A655A350-F1
#
_entry.id   AF-A0A655A350-F1
#
_cell.length_a   1.000
_cell.length_b   1.000
_cell.length_c   1.000
_cell.angle_alpha   90.00
_cell.angle_beta   90.00
_cell.angle_gamma   90.00
#
_symmetry.space_group_name_H-M   'P 1'
#
loop_
_entity.id
_entity.type
_entity.pdbx_description
1 polymer ?
#
loop_
_entity_poly.entity_id
_entity_poly.type
_entity_poly.pdbx_seq_one_letter_code
_entity_poly.pdbx_strand_id
1 'polypeptide(L)'
;MKTLDDFAAAHSGNAPVVVFVDSGGAFNNDTECVNGRRGNAADHLTKDVVPYMVSKFGVSPEQTSWGIVGWSMGGTCAVDLTVMHPTLFSAFVDIAGDFYPNAGNKTQTIVRLFGGNEDAWSAFDPTTVITRHGSYTGLSGWFAISSPGPPSPDNAVADTTTMRLAGRDAAANPGNQAAAANALCALGRANGIYCAVVPQPGKHDWPFADRVFAAALPWLAGQLATPGVPKIPLPGTTQQIAGTGR
;
A
#
# COMPACT_ATOMS: atom_id res chain seq x y z
N MET A 1 7.04 -16.16 14.10
CA MET A 1 6.03 -15.46 13.30
C MET A 1 5.72 -16.38 12.12
N LYS A 2 4.76 -17.29 12.28
CA LYS A 2 4.74 -18.57 11.53
C LYS A 2 4.81 -18.42 10.02
N THR A 3 4.11 -17.43 9.45
CA THR A 3 4.08 -17.17 8.00
C THR A 3 5.46 -16.90 7.41
N LEU A 4 6.29 -16.07 8.07
CA LEU A 4 7.66 -15.80 7.59
C LEU A 4 8.59 -17.00 7.82
N ASP A 5 8.43 -17.69 8.95
CA ASP A 5 9.23 -18.87 9.28
C ASP A 5 8.98 -20.00 8.25
N ASP A 6 7.71 -20.25 7.92
CA ASP A 6 7.30 -21.21 6.89
C ASP A 6 7.80 -20.77 5.51
N PHE A 7 7.71 -19.47 5.19
CA PHE A 7 8.19 -18.93 3.92
C PHE A 7 9.69 -19.14 3.77
N ALA A 8 10.49 -18.80 4.78
CA ALA A 8 11.93 -18.99 4.75
C ALA A 8 12.31 -20.48 4.60
N ALA A 9 11.63 -21.37 5.33
CA ALA A 9 11.84 -22.81 5.21
C ALA A 9 11.59 -23.34 3.78
N ALA A 10 10.61 -22.78 3.08
CA ALA A 10 10.29 -23.13 1.69
C ALA A 10 11.26 -22.52 0.65
N HIS A 11 12.05 -21.50 1.00
CA HIS A 11 12.92 -20.75 0.08
C HIS A 11 14.40 -20.80 0.48
N SER A 12 14.86 -21.97 0.92
CA SER A 12 16.26 -22.22 1.30
C SER A 12 16.79 -21.27 2.38
N GLY A 13 15.92 -20.87 3.30
CA GLY A 13 16.23 -19.95 4.40
C GLY A 13 16.07 -18.46 4.05
N ASN A 14 15.65 -18.11 2.83
CA ASN A 14 15.48 -16.72 2.42
C ASN A 14 14.05 -16.22 2.65
N ALA A 15 13.93 -15.03 3.23
CA ALA A 15 12.70 -14.25 3.33
C ALA A 15 13.05 -12.75 3.30
N PRO A 16 12.10 -11.86 2.97
CA PRO A 16 12.29 -10.43 3.19
C PRO A 16 12.60 -10.15 4.66
N VAL A 17 13.47 -9.16 4.93
CA VAL A 17 13.59 -8.60 6.28
C VAL A 17 12.31 -7.81 6.57
N VAL A 18 11.61 -8.17 7.65
CA VAL A 18 10.38 -7.50 8.08
C VAL A 18 10.61 -6.75 9.36
N VAL A 19 10.26 -5.46 9.36
CA VAL A 19 10.33 -4.57 10.52
C VAL A 19 8.92 -4.13 10.91
N PHE A 20 8.56 -4.34 12.18
CA PHE A 20 7.31 -3.87 12.76
C PHE A 20 7.59 -2.55 13.49
N VAL A 21 7.20 -1.44 12.86
CA VAL A 21 7.46 -0.10 13.38
C VAL A 21 6.26 0.40 14.16
N ASP A 22 6.52 1.02 15.32
CA ASP A 22 5.50 1.83 16.00
C ASP A 22 5.32 3.17 15.27
N SER A 23 4.23 3.31 14.53
CA SER A 23 3.86 4.54 13.82
C SER A 23 3.02 5.51 14.65
N GLY A 24 2.60 5.11 15.86
CA GLY A 24 1.68 5.87 16.71
C GLY A 24 2.32 6.46 17.96
N GLY A 25 3.38 5.84 18.50
CA GLY A 25 4.03 6.22 19.77
C GLY A 25 3.16 6.00 21.02
N ALA A 26 1.87 5.65 20.85
CA ALA A 26 0.92 5.28 21.88
C ALA A 26 -0.24 4.49 21.26
N PHE A 27 -0.83 3.57 22.02
CA PHE A 27 -1.84 2.61 21.51
C PHE A 27 -3.09 3.24 20.90
N ASN A 28 -3.52 4.40 21.38
CA ASN A 28 -4.73 5.10 20.94
C ASN A 28 -4.42 6.36 20.11
N ASN A 29 -3.20 6.51 19.60
CA ASN A 29 -2.80 7.64 18.79
C ASN A 29 -2.74 7.24 17.31
N ASP A 30 -3.88 7.38 16.64
CA ASP A 30 -4.02 7.11 15.22
C ASP A 30 -3.42 8.27 14.39
N THR A 31 -2.19 8.10 13.92
CA THR A 31 -1.49 9.12 13.13
C THR A 31 -1.87 9.08 11.65
N GLU A 32 -2.55 8.04 11.17
CA GLU A 32 -2.72 7.73 9.75
C GLU A 32 -1.39 7.80 8.95
N CYS A 33 -0.26 7.59 9.64
CA CYS A 33 1.09 7.77 9.13
C CYS A 33 1.39 9.13 8.48
N VAL A 34 0.67 10.19 8.86
CA VAL A 34 0.93 11.54 8.33
C VAL A 34 1.91 12.31 9.22
N ASN A 35 2.41 13.45 8.72
CA ASN A 35 3.06 14.45 9.55
C ASN A 35 2.03 15.49 10.01
N GLY A 36 1.80 15.58 11.32
CA GLY A 36 0.76 16.46 11.84
C GLY A 36 0.68 16.52 13.36
N ARG A 37 -0.49 16.91 13.87
CA ARG A 37 -0.72 17.17 15.31
C ARG A 37 -0.49 15.96 16.21
N ARG A 38 -0.62 14.75 15.64
CA ARG A 38 -0.49 13.48 16.35
C ARG A 38 0.94 12.91 16.27
N GLY A 39 1.86 13.60 15.61
CA GLY A 39 3.24 13.16 15.42
C GLY A 39 3.69 13.26 13.96
N ASN A 40 5.00 13.10 13.75
CA ASN A 40 5.61 13.10 12.41
C ASN A 40 5.86 11.66 11.96
N ALA A 41 4.79 10.89 11.80
CA ALA A 41 4.88 9.45 11.56
C ALA A 41 5.48 9.12 10.18
N ALA A 42 5.16 9.92 9.15
CA ALA A 42 5.74 9.74 7.82
C ALA A 42 7.25 9.95 7.84
N ASP A 43 7.71 11.01 8.52
CA ASP A 43 9.14 11.28 8.68
C ASP A 43 9.82 10.16 9.47
N HIS A 44 9.20 9.68 10.55
CA HIS A 44 9.75 8.55 11.30
C HIS A 44 9.93 7.30 10.41
N LEU A 45 8.88 6.92 9.68
CA LEU A 45 8.88 5.72 8.83
C LEU A 45 9.87 5.82 7.66
N THR A 46 10.07 7.01 7.10
CA THR A 46 10.85 7.18 5.86
C THR A 46 12.26 7.73 6.09
N LYS A 47 12.44 8.61 7.07
CA LYS A 47 13.70 9.31 7.34
C LYS A 47 14.46 8.72 8.53
N ASP A 48 13.80 8.03 9.45
CA ASP A 48 14.48 7.38 10.57
C ASP A 48 14.63 5.87 10.32
N VAL A 49 13.53 5.16 10.08
CA VAL A 49 13.53 3.69 10.02
C VAL A 49 14.32 3.17 8.82
N VAL A 50 14.05 3.67 7.61
CA VAL A 50 14.74 3.18 6.40
C VAL A 50 16.27 3.36 6.53
N PRO A 51 16.80 4.55 6.86
CA PRO A 51 18.25 4.70 7.07
C PRO A 51 18.80 3.88 8.24
N TYR A 52 18.03 3.71 9.32
CA TYR A 52 18.44 2.87 10.45
C TYR A 52 18.57 1.40 10.03
N MET A 53 17.61 0.86 9.29
CA MET A 53 17.65 -0.51 8.80
C MET A 53 18.85 -0.75 7.86
N VAL A 54 19.10 0.18 6.93
CA VAL A 54 20.25 0.11 6.02
C VAL A 54 21.56 0.11 6.83
N SER A 55 21.72 1.06 7.74
CA SER A 55 23.00 1.23 8.47
C SER A 55 23.25 0.20 9.58
N LYS A 56 22.21 -0.35 10.21
CA LYS A 56 22.35 -1.27 11.35
C LYS A 56 22.18 -2.73 10.98
N PHE A 57 21.30 -3.03 10.03
CA PHE A 57 21.01 -4.41 9.63
C PHE A 57 21.56 -4.75 8.24
N GLY A 58 22.12 -3.77 7.53
CA GLY A 58 22.75 -4.01 6.22
C GLY A 58 21.76 -4.42 5.14
N VAL A 59 20.47 -4.07 5.29
CA VAL A 59 19.50 -4.26 4.21
C VAL A 59 19.85 -3.36 3.03
N SER A 60 19.46 -3.77 1.83
CA SER A 60 19.71 -3.03 0.60
C SER A 60 19.17 -1.59 0.69
N PRO A 61 19.91 -0.55 0.24
CA PRO A 61 19.38 0.80 0.11
C PRO A 61 18.55 0.99 -1.16
N GLU A 62 18.54 0.02 -2.07
CA GLU A 62 17.89 0.13 -3.38
C GLU A 62 16.37 0.15 -3.25
N GLN A 63 15.72 1.08 -3.93
CA GLN A 63 14.26 1.24 -3.95
C GLN A 63 13.53 -0.07 -4.30
N THR A 64 14.09 -0.86 -5.22
CA THR A 64 13.53 -2.15 -5.65
C THR A 64 13.55 -3.24 -4.57
N SER A 65 14.20 -3.00 -3.44
CA SER A 65 14.28 -3.92 -2.29
C SER A 65 13.39 -3.50 -1.13
N TRP A 66 12.60 -2.44 -1.29
CA TRP A 66 11.75 -1.89 -0.24
C TRP A 66 10.28 -1.85 -0.63
N GLY A 67 9.43 -2.26 0.30
CA GLY A 67 7.99 -2.15 0.16
C GLY A 67 7.29 -2.04 1.51
N ILE A 68 6.05 -1.59 1.50
CA ILE A 68 5.25 -1.38 2.71
C ILE A 68 4.04 -2.29 2.67
N VAL A 69 3.74 -2.95 3.79
CA VAL A 69 2.50 -3.69 3.98
C VAL A 69 1.81 -3.18 5.24
N GLY A 70 0.51 -3.02 5.18
CA GLY A 70 -0.25 -2.67 6.37
C GLY A 70 -1.73 -3.00 6.23
N TRP A 71 -2.41 -2.99 7.37
CA TRP A 71 -3.83 -3.29 7.49
C TRP A 71 -4.58 -2.12 8.10
N SER A 72 -5.80 -1.85 7.61
CA SER A 72 -6.65 -0.75 8.09
C SER A 72 -5.96 0.60 7.87
N MET A 73 -5.82 1.44 8.91
CA MET A 73 -4.92 2.60 8.92
C MET A 73 -3.56 2.29 8.27
N GLY A 74 -2.95 1.14 8.58
CA GLY A 74 -1.66 0.73 7.99
C GLY A 74 -1.73 0.45 6.49
N GLY A 75 -2.89 0.04 5.97
CA GLY A 75 -3.11 -0.15 4.53
C GLY A 75 -3.10 1.19 3.80
N THR A 76 -3.79 2.19 4.35
CA THR A 76 -3.72 3.59 3.91
C THR A 76 -2.27 4.08 3.92
N CYS A 77 -1.54 3.86 5.02
CA CYS A 77 -0.11 4.21 5.13
C CYS A 77 0.74 3.58 4.03
N ALA A 78 0.48 2.31 3.68
CA ALA A 78 1.25 1.58 2.69
C ALA A 78 1.11 2.22 1.30
N VAL A 79 -0.12 2.63 0.93
CA VAL A 79 -0.36 3.35 -0.31
C VAL A 79 0.33 4.72 -0.26
N ASP A 80 0.00 5.54 0.73
CA ASP A 80 0.42 6.94 0.80
C ASP A 80 1.93 7.09 0.76
N LEU A 81 2.63 6.40 1.67
CA LEU A 81 4.09 6.53 1.76
C LEU A 81 4.78 6.01 0.49
N THR A 82 4.24 4.96 -0.14
CA THR A 82 4.83 4.42 -1.37
C THR A 82 4.63 5.37 -2.56
N VAL A 83 3.44 5.97 -2.71
CA VAL A 83 3.17 6.92 -3.82
C VAL A 83 3.79 8.30 -3.58
N MET A 84 4.02 8.69 -2.33
CA MET A 84 4.75 9.90 -1.95
C MET A 84 6.26 9.75 -2.08
N HIS A 85 6.78 8.54 -1.87
CA HIS A 85 8.21 8.24 -1.90
C HIS A 85 8.55 7.11 -2.89
N PRO A 86 8.25 7.27 -4.18
CA PRO A 86 8.51 6.24 -5.18
C PRO A 86 10.02 5.98 -5.42
N THR A 87 10.89 6.84 -4.89
CA THR A 87 12.35 6.63 -4.86
C THR A 87 12.84 5.85 -3.64
N LEU A 88 11.96 5.57 -2.67
CA LEU A 88 12.27 4.75 -1.49
C LEU A 88 11.59 3.38 -1.57
N PHE A 89 10.36 3.31 -2.08
CA PHE A 89 9.58 2.06 -2.10
C PHE A 89 9.15 1.71 -3.52
N SER A 90 9.21 0.41 -3.86
CA SER A 90 8.78 -0.11 -5.18
C SER A 90 7.49 -0.93 -5.12
N ALA A 91 7.04 -1.31 -3.93
CA ALA A 91 5.87 -2.15 -3.76
C ALA A 91 5.06 -1.77 -2.52
N PHE A 92 3.73 -1.88 -2.61
CA PHE A 92 2.86 -1.84 -1.44
C PHE A 92 1.84 -2.98 -1.42
N VAL A 93 1.45 -3.37 -0.20
CA VAL A 93 0.28 -4.22 0.07
C VAL A 93 -0.64 -3.44 1.00
N ASP A 94 -1.74 -2.94 0.44
CA ASP A 94 -2.83 -2.32 1.18
C ASP A 94 -3.84 -3.41 1.57
N ILE A 95 -3.98 -3.68 2.87
CA ILE A 95 -5.00 -4.57 3.39
C ILE A 95 -6.13 -3.74 3.98
N ALA A 96 -7.22 -3.60 3.24
CA ALA A 96 -8.43 -2.94 3.70
C ALA A 96 -8.19 -1.52 4.25
N GLY A 97 -7.36 -0.73 3.58
CA GLY A 97 -7.15 0.68 3.85
C GLY A 97 -8.26 1.58 3.32
N ASP A 98 -8.25 2.82 3.81
CA ASP A 98 -9.20 3.86 3.46
C ASP A 98 -8.73 4.64 2.22
N PHE A 99 -9.62 5.46 1.66
CA PHE A 99 -9.34 6.23 0.44
C PHE A 99 -8.28 7.34 0.61
N TYR A 100 -8.11 7.83 1.84
CA TYR A 100 -7.13 8.83 2.25
C TYR A 100 -6.89 8.68 3.77
N PRO A 101 -5.85 9.30 4.36
CA PRO A 101 -5.69 9.39 5.82
C PRO A 101 -6.97 9.84 6.50
N ASN A 102 -7.62 8.98 7.29
CA ASN A 102 -9.01 9.21 7.67
C ASN A 102 -9.28 9.17 9.17
N ALA A 103 -9.31 10.36 9.79
CA ALA A 103 -9.79 10.52 11.16
C ALA A 103 -11.29 10.89 11.24
N GLY A 104 -12.14 10.32 10.37
CA GLY A 104 -13.60 10.46 10.38
C GLY A 104 -14.18 10.79 9.00
N ASN A 105 -14.21 12.07 8.65
CA ASN A 105 -14.49 12.56 7.30
C ASN A 105 -13.46 13.63 6.93
N LYS A 106 -13.36 14.00 5.65
CA LYS A 106 -12.36 14.97 5.16
C LYS A 106 -12.19 16.21 6.06
N THR A 107 -13.28 16.90 6.42
CA THR A 107 -13.20 18.11 7.26
C THR A 107 -12.66 17.79 8.65
N GLN A 108 -13.13 16.69 9.26
CA GLN A 108 -12.61 16.25 10.56
C GLN A 108 -11.14 15.82 10.47
N THR A 109 -10.75 15.12 9.42
CA THR A 109 -9.36 14.71 9.14
C THR A 109 -8.44 15.93 9.11
N ILE A 110 -8.76 16.94 8.31
CA ILE A 110 -7.96 18.16 8.16
C ILE A 110 -7.76 18.83 9.53
N VAL A 111 -8.80 18.92 10.35
CA VAL A 111 -8.71 19.53 11.69
C VAL A 111 -7.90 18.66 12.67
N ARG A 112 -8.18 17.35 12.71
CA ARG A 112 -7.64 16.42 13.71
C ARG A 112 -6.19 16.06 13.44
N LEU A 113 -5.82 15.83 12.19
CA LEU A 113 -4.47 15.42 11.80
C LEU A 113 -3.61 16.61 11.38
N PHE A 114 -4.17 17.53 10.60
CA PHE A 114 -3.40 18.61 9.94
C PHE A 114 -3.61 20.00 10.58
N GLY A 115 -4.35 20.08 11.69
CA GLY A 115 -4.55 21.35 12.40
C GLY A 115 -5.34 22.40 11.62
N GLY A 116 -6.18 21.99 10.67
CA GLY A 116 -6.92 22.89 9.80
C GLY A 116 -6.20 23.23 8.49
N ASN A 117 -4.99 22.72 8.28
CA ASN A 117 -4.20 23.01 7.09
C ASN A 117 -4.58 22.07 5.93
N GLU A 118 -5.32 22.58 4.96
CA GLU A 118 -5.76 21.82 3.77
C GLU A 118 -4.60 21.48 2.84
N ASP A 119 -3.61 22.36 2.70
CA ASP A 119 -2.44 22.10 1.86
C ASP A 119 -1.61 20.95 2.43
N ALA A 120 -1.45 20.90 3.76
CA ALA A 120 -0.80 19.79 4.45
C ALA A 120 -1.56 18.48 4.25
N TRP A 121 -2.90 18.49 4.33
CA TRP A 121 -3.71 17.31 3.99
C TRP A 121 -3.51 16.89 2.53
N SER A 122 -3.48 17.83 1.58
CA SER A 122 -3.29 17.54 0.15
C SER A 122 -1.90 16.97 -0.18
N ALA A 123 -0.91 17.18 0.71
CA ALA A 123 0.41 16.56 0.59
C ALA A 123 0.38 15.05 0.91
N PHE A 124 -0.65 14.59 1.63
CA PHE A 124 -0.85 13.20 2.05
C PHE A 124 -2.08 12.53 1.42
N ASP A 125 -2.94 13.26 0.71
CA ASP A 125 -4.05 12.66 -0.04
C ASP A 125 -3.51 11.89 -1.26
N PRO A 126 -3.66 10.55 -1.34
CA PRO A 126 -3.04 9.75 -2.40
C PRO A 126 -3.54 10.15 -3.79
N THR A 127 -4.79 10.61 -3.93
CA THR A 127 -5.29 11.06 -5.23
C THR A 127 -4.58 12.31 -5.72
N THR A 128 -4.36 13.28 -4.83
CA THR A 128 -3.62 14.51 -5.10
C THR A 128 -2.15 14.20 -5.36
N VAL A 129 -1.53 13.33 -4.54
CA VAL A 129 -0.13 12.92 -4.70
C VAL A 129 0.11 12.24 -6.05
N ILE A 130 -0.69 11.23 -6.39
CA ILE A 130 -0.55 10.49 -7.66
C ILE A 130 -0.72 11.43 -8.85
N THR A 131 -1.78 12.26 -8.83
CA THR A 131 -2.06 13.21 -9.92
C THR A 131 -0.94 14.24 -10.10
N ARG A 132 -0.39 14.75 -8.99
CA ARG A 132 0.69 15.74 -8.99
C ARG A 132 2.03 15.15 -9.44
N HIS A 133 2.33 13.91 -9.05
CA HIS A 133 3.54 13.21 -9.49
C HIS A 133 3.49 12.89 -10.99
N GLY A 134 2.31 12.51 -11.49
CA GLY A 134 2.14 12.03 -12.86
C GLY A 134 2.63 10.59 -12.98
N SER A 135 3.46 10.29 -13.98
CA SER A 135 3.85 8.91 -14.28
C SER A 135 4.81 8.29 -13.27
N TYR A 136 4.46 7.10 -12.78
CA TYR A 136 5.28 6.21 -11.98
C TYR A 136 5.97 5.17 -12.86
N THR A 137 7.16 4.70 -12.44
CA THR A 137 7.89 3.61 -13.09
C THR A 137 8.37 2.64 -12.02
N GLY A 138 8.16 1.34 -12.24
CA GLY A 138 8.63 0.31 -11.31
C GLY A 138 7.86 0.19 -10.00
N LEU A 139 6.75 0.92 -9.82
CA LEU A 139 5.90 0.84 -8.62
C LEU A 139 4.77 -0.16 -8.85
N SER A 140 4.61 -1.11 -7.92
CA SER A 140 3.53 -2.10 -7.96
C SER A 140 2.68 -2.13 -6.68
N GLY A 141 1.40 -2.48 -6.78
CA GLY A 141 0.46 -2.41 -5.67
C GLY A 141 -0.51 -3.58 -5.58
N TRP A 142 -0.65 -4.15 -4.38
CA TRP A 142 -1.68 -5.13 -4.07
C TRP A 142 -2.71 -4.51 -3.16
N PHE A 143 -3.94 -4.33 -3.63
CA PHE A 143 -5.06 -3.87 -2.81
C PHE A 143 -5.91 -5.08 -2.40
N ALA A 144 -5.93 -5.43 -1.13
CA ALA A 144 -6.76 -6.50 -0.61
C ALA A 144 -8.03 -5.95 0.02
N ILE A 145 -9.18 -6.46 -0.42
CA ILE A 145 -10.49 -6.04 0.09
C ILE A 145 -11.21 -7.24 0.69
N SER A 146 -11.99 -7.01 1.75
CA SER A 146 -12.89 -8.04 2.23
C SER A 146 -14.10 -8.12 1.32
N SER A 147 -14.37 -9.29 0.75
CA SER A 147 -15.57 -9.55 -0.05
C SER A 147 -16.03 -11.00 0.16
N PRO A 148 -17.35 -11.26 0.29
CA PRO A 148 -17.87 -12.61 0.43
C PRO A 148 -17.79 -13.44 -0.87
N GLY A 149 -17.40 -12.85 -2.01
CA GLY A 149 -17.36 -13.51 -3.32
C GLY A 149 -15.96 -13.69 -3.91
N PRO A 150 -15.80 -14.55 -4.94
CA PRO A 150 -14.53 -14.72 -5.65
C PRO A 150 -14.08 -13.40 -6.32
N PRO A 151 -12.77 -13.28 -6.67
CA PRO A 151 -12.25 -12.21 -7.52
C PRO A 151 -13.16 -11.91 -8.69
N SER A 152 -13.74 -10.71 -8.69
CA SER A 152 -14.40 -10.21 -9.88
C SER A 152 -13.30 -9.88 -10.89
N PRO A 153 -13.33 -10.44 -12.11
CA PRO A 153 -12.38 -10.04 -13.14
C PRO A 153 -12.58 -8.54 -13.38
N ASP A 154 -11.51 -7.77 -13.15
CA ASP A 154 -11.36 -6.35 -13.46
C ASP A 154 -12.70 -5.60 -13.54
N ASN A 155 -13.11 -4.96 -12.43
CA ASN A 155 -13.79 -3.67 -12.56
C ASN A 155 -12.73 -2.67 -13.02
N ALA A 156 -12.13 -2.88 -14.20
CA ALA A 156 -11.20 -1.95 -14.80
C ALA A 156 -12.03 -0.70 -15.09
N VAL A 157 -11.99 0.23 -14.15
CA VAL A 157 -12.48 1.58 -14.37
C VAL A 157 -11.49 2.22 -15.34
N ALA A 158 -11.70 1.94 -16.62
CA ALA A 158 -10.71 2.20 -17.67
C ALA A 158 -10.85 3.59 -18.28
N ASP A 159 -12.06 4.17 -18.27
CA ASP A 159 -12.27 5.53 -18.74
C ASP A 159 -12.21 6.57 -17.62
N THR A 160 -11.69 7.74 -17.94
CA THR A 160 -11.43 8.84 -16.99
C THR A 160 -12.70 9.35 -16.31
N THR A 161 -13.87 9.27 -16.96
CA THR A 161 -15.13 9.76 -16.37
C THR A 161 -15.58 8.83 -15.26
N THR A 162 -15.58 7.53 -15.52
CA THR A 162 -15.93 6.51 -14.53
C THR A 162 -14.92 6.50 -13.39
N MET A 163 -13.63 6.72 -13.67
CA MET A 163 -12.60 6.86 -12.62
C MET A 163 -12.89 8.04 -11.70
N ARG A 164 -13.25 9.20 -12.27
CA ARG A 164 -13.58 10.40 -11.49
C ARG A 164 -14.83 10.20 -10.65
N LEU A 165 -15.83 9.48 -11.17
CA LEU A 165 -17.04 9.14 -10.40
C LEU A 165 -16.69 8.19 -9.25
N ALA A 166 -15.96 7.11 -9.51
CA ALA A 166 -15.51 6.18 -8.48
C ALA A 166 -14.68 6.88 -7.39
N GLY A 167 -13.79 7.79 -7.76
CA GLY A 167 -13.02 8.59 -6.81
C GLY A 167 -13.89 9.54 -5.98
N ARG A 168 -14.94 10.12 -6.54
CA ARG A 168 -15.90 10.95 -5.79
C ARG A 168 -16.70 10.14 -4.80
N ASP A 169 -17.17 8.96 -5.20
CA ASP A 169 -17.95 8.07 -4.34
C ASP A 169 -17.08 7.52 -3.20
N ALA A 170 -15.83 7.15 -3.49
CA ALA A 170 -14.86 6.75 -2.48
C ALA A 170 -14.53 7.91 -1.53
N ALA A 171 -14.36 9.14 -2.02
CA ALA A 171 -14.12 10.31 -1.17
C ALA A 171 -15.30 10.64 -0.23
N ALA A 172 -16.54 10.37 -0.67
CA ALA A 172 -17.75 10.58 0.11
C ALA A 172 -17.91 9.56 1.24
N ASN A 173 -17.38 8.35 1.08
CA ASN A 173 -17.32 7.31 2.10
C ASN A 173 -15.91 6.68 2.14
N PRO A 174 -14.91 7.37 2.73
CA PRO A 174 -13.51 6.95 2.67
C PRO A 174 -13.24 5.59 3.30
N GLY A 175 -14.07 5.16 4.27
CA GLY A 175 -14.00 3.85 4.92
C GLY A 175 -14.62 2.71 4.12
N ASN A 176 -15.19 2.97 2.94
CA ASN A 176 -15.57 1.92 2.00
C ASN A 176 -14.33 1.39 1.28
N GLN A 177 -13.63 0.47 1.93
CA GLN A 177 -12.36 -0.12 1.50
C GLN A 177 -12.42 -0.72 0.09
N ALA A 178 -13.57 -1.29 -0.31
CA ALA A 178 -13.76 -1.79 -1.66
C ALA A 178 -13.80 -0.64 -2.70
N ALA A 179 -14.55 0.43 -2.44
CA ALA A 179 -14.57 1.60 -3.31
C ALA A 179 -13.21 2.30 -3.36
N ALA A 180 -12.56 2.44 -2.20
CA ALA A 180 -11.23 3.02 -2.06
C ALA A 180 -10.19 2.30 -2.92
N ALA A 181 -10.03 0.98 -2.74
CA ALA A 181 -9.11 0.15 -3.49
C ALA A 181 -9.33 0.22 -5.01
N ASN A 182 -10.59 0.14 -5.46
CA ASN A 182 -10.91 0.22 -6.88
C ASN A 182 -10.57 1.59 -7.47
N ALA A 183 -10.93 2.68 -6.79
CA ALA A 183 -10.66 4.03 -7.26
C ALA A 183 -9.15 4.35 -7.27
N LEU A 184 -8.43 4.00 -6.20
CA LEU A 184 -6.99 4.21 -6.09
C LEU A 184 -6.21 3.36 -7.08
N CYS A 185 -6.58 2.08 -7.27
CA CYS A 185 -5.89 1.26 -8.26
C CYS A 185 -6.17 1.71 -9.69
N ALA A 186 -7.39 2.15 -10.02
CA ALA A 186 -7.67 2.73 -11.33
C ALA A 186 -6.85 4.00 -11.59
N LEU A 187 -6.77 4.90 -10.59
CA LEU A 187 -5.94 6.11 -10.67
C LEU A 187 -4.45 5.77 -10.80
N GLY A 188 -3.97 4.79 -10.03
CA GLY A 188 -2.60 4.31 -10.11
C GLY A 188 -2.27 3.76 -11.49
N ARG A 189 -3.11 2.88 -12.05
CA ARG A 189 -2.92 2.31 -13.40
C ARG A 189 -2.84 3.40 -14.46
N ALA A 190 -3.71 4.41 -14.40
CA ALA A 190 -3.68 5.55 -15.32
C ALA A 190 -2.38 6.38 -15.22
N ASN A 191 -1.65 6.25 -14.11
CA ASN A 191 -0.40 6.94 -13.84
C ASN A 191 0.81 5.99 -13.79
N GLY A 192 0.72 4.77 -14.33
CA GLY A 192 1.87 3.86 -14.45
C GLY A 192 2.19 3.01 -13.20
N ILE A 193 1.31 2.98 -12.21
CA ILE A 193 1.38 2.02 -11.09
C ILE A 193 0.77 0.69 -11.53
N TYR A 194 1.55 -0.39 -11.45
CA TYR A 194 1.04 -1.73 -11.75
C TYR A 194 0.33 -2.30 -10.51
N CYS A 195 -1.00 -2.24 -10.46
CA CYS A 195 -1.76 -2.72 -9.31
C CYS A 195 -2.93 -3.64 -9.66
N ALA A 196 -3.42 -4.36 -8.65
CA ALA A 196 -4.63 -5.17 -8.72
C ALA A 196 -5.42 -5.09 -7.41
N VAL A 197 -6.75 -5.21 -7.52
CA VAL A 197 -7.66 -5.36 -6.40
C VAL A 197 -7.98 -6.85 -6.23
N VAL A 198 -7.64 -7.40 -5.07
CA VAL A 198 -7.70 -8.83 -4.76
C VAL A 198 -8.68 -9.05 -3.61
N PRO A 199 -9.93 -9.44 -3.90
CA PRO A 199 -10.88 -9.74 -2.85
C PRO A 199 -10.56 -11.07 -2.16
N GLN A 200 -10.75 -11.09 -0.85
CA GLN A 200 -10.66 -12.30 -0.04
C GLN A 200 -11.82 -12.34 0.97
N PRO A 201 -12.31 -13.54 1.33
CA PRO A 201 -13.36 -13.68 2.32
C PRO A 201 -12.84 -13.34 3.72
N GLY A 202 -13.62 -12.56 4.46
CA GLY A 202 -13.32 -12.25 5.85
C GLY A 202 -14.18 -11.13 6.41
N LYS A 203 -13.81 -10.68 7.60
CA LYS A 203 -14.28 -9.42 8.17
C LYS A 203 -13.08 -8.50 8.30
N HIS A 204 -13.30 -7.25 8.67
CA HIS A 204 -12.21 -6.35 9.00
C HIS A 204 -11.64 -6.74 10.39
N ASP A 205 -10.90 -7.85 10.45
CA ASP A 205 -10.34 -8.45 11.67
C ASP A 205 -8.92 -9.00 11.45
N TRP A 206 -8.24 -9.31 12.56
CA TRP A 206 -6.88 -9.86 12.52
C TRP A 206 -6.75 -11.16 11.71
N PRO A 207 -7.66 -12.15 11.83
CA PRO A 207 -7.61 -13.36 10.99
C PRO A 207 -7.67 -13.06 9.49
N PHE A 208 -8.42 -12.05 9.05
CA PHE A 208 -8.40 -11.61 7.66
C PHE A 208 -7.06 -11.01 7.27
N ALA A 209 -6.50 -10.11 8.09
CA ALA A 209 -5.21 -9.48 7.82
C ALA A 209 -4.07 -10.51 7.71
N ASP A 210 -4.02 -11.49 8.61
CA ASP A 210 -3.02 -12.57 8.61
C ASP A 210 -3.11 -13.43 7.34
N ARG A 211 -4.33 -13.83 6.93
CA ARG A 211 -4.53 -14.59 5.69
C ARG A 211 -4.12 -13.82 4.46
N VAL A 212 -4.48 -12.53 4.38
CA VAL A 212 -4.09 -11.68 3.27
C VAL A 212 -2.58 -11.51 3.19
N PHE A 213 -1.93 -11.26 4.33
CA PHE A 213 -0.47 -11.14 4.38
C PHE A 213 0.21 -12.43 3.89
N ALA A 214 -0.25 -13.60 4.36
CA ALA A 214 0.26 -14.89 3.90
C ALA A 214 0.07 -15.09 2.39
N ALA A 215 -1.07 -14.67 1.84
CA ALA A 215 -1.36 -14.77 0.41
C ALA A 215 -0.52 -13.81 -0.45
N ALA A 216 -0.26 -12.59 0.04
CA ALA A 216 0.49 -11.56 -0.68
C ALA A 216 2.02 -11.74 -0.56
N LEU A 217 2.51 -12.41 0.48
CA LEU A 217 3.94 -12.53 0.79
C LEU A 217 4.79 -13.09 -0.38
N PRO A 218 4.40 -14.17 -1.09
CA PRO A 218 5.19 -14.65 -2.23
C PRO A 218 5.31 -13.62 -3.36
N TRP A 219 4.24 -12.87 -3.62
CA TRP A 219 4.26 -11.78 -4.60
C TRP A 219 5.19 -10.66 -4.14
N LEU A 220 5.02 -10.18 -2.90
CA LEU A 220 5.81 -9.10 -2.35
C LEU A 220 7.30 -9.46 -2.32
N ALA A 221 7.65 -10.66 -1.83
CA ALA A 221 9.03 -11.12 -1.78
C ALA A 221 9.69 -11.15 -3.17
N GLY A 222 8.95 -11.57 -4.21
CA GLY A 222 9.42 -11.52 -5.59
C GLY A 222 9.53 -10.09 -6.15
N GLN A 223 8.66 -9.17 -5.74
CA GLN A 223 8.80 -7.74 -6.11
C GLN A 223 10.03 -7.10 -5.47
N LEU A 224 10.38 -7.51 -4.25
CA LEU A 224 11.51 -6.98 -3.48
C LEU A 224 12.84 -7.67 -3.78
N ALA A 225 12.89 -8.49 -4.84
CA ALA A 225 14.07 -9.26 -5.25
C ALA A 225 14.65 -10.14 -4.12
N THR A 226 13.79 -10.76 -3.31
CA THR A 226 14.21 -11.71 -2.28
C THR A 226 14.98 -12.87 -2.94
N PRO A 227 16.17 -13.26 -2.45
CA PRO A 227 16.98 -14.29 -3.08
C PRO A 227 16.23 -15.61 -3.28
N GLY A 228 16.28 -16.14 -4.50
CA GLY A 228 15.61 -17.41 -4.85
C GLY A 228 14.08 -17.32 -5.01
N VAL A 229 13.48 -16.15 -4.85
CA VAL A 229 12.03 -15.94 -5.01
C VAL A 229 11.75 -15.30 -6.38
N PRO A 230 10.98 -15.96 -7.27
CA PRO A 230 10.66 -15.40 -8.58
C PRO A 230 9.66 -14.24 -8.46
N LYS A 231 9.80 -13.24 -9.34
CA LYS A 231 8.78 -12.21 -9.52
C LYS A 231 7.55 -12.79 -10.22
N ILE A 232 6.45 -12.92 -9.49
CA ILE A 232 5.15 -13.41 -9.99
C ILE A 232 4.20 -12.25 -10.32
N PRO A 233 3.27 -12.42 -11.30
CA PRO A 233 2.29 -11.39 -11.63
C PRO A 233 1.30 -11.15 -10.48
N LEU A 234 0.63 -10.00 -10.51
CA LEU A 234 -0.50 -9.75 -9.62
C LEU A 234 -1.67 -10.69 -9.95
N PRO A 235 -2.46 -11.14 -8.96
CA PRO A 235 -3.65 -11.95 -9.22
C PRO A 235 -4.60 -11.29 -10.20
N GLY A 236 -5.22 -12.09 -11.06
CA GLY A 236 -6.16 -11.59 -12.08
C GLY A 236 -5.50 -10.84 -13.24
N THR A 237 -4.17 -10.73 -13.28
CA THR A 237 -3.44 -10.15 -14.42
C THR A 237 -2.67 -11.24 -15.18
N THR A 238 -2.81 -11.27 -16.51
CA THR A 238 -1.97 -12.12 -17.36
C THR A 238 -0.57 -11.50 -17.47
N GLN A 239 0.47 -12.33 -17.36
CA GLN A 239 1.85 -11.90 -17.65
C GLN A 239 1.90 -11.28 -19.06
N GLN A 240 2.28 -10.01 -19.18
CA GLN A 240 2.98 -9.60 -20.39
C GLN A 240 4.35 -10.27 -20.34
N ILE A 241 4.45 -11.44 -20.97
CA ILE A 241 5.74 -12.06 -21.24
C ILE A 241 6.50 -11.05 -22.11
N ALA A 242 7.48 -10.37 -21.51
CA ALA A 242 8.46 -9.61 -22.27
C ALA A 242 9.12 -10.60 -23.23
N GLY A 243 8.79 -10.47 -24.51
CA GLY A 243 9.39 -11.27 -25.56
C GLY A 243 10.90 -11.14 -25.49
N THR A 244 11.59 -12.27 -25.40
CA THR A 244 13.01 -12.37 -25.68
C THR A 244 13.23 -11.95 -27.14
N GLY A 245 13.56 -10.67 -27.31
CA GLY A 245 14.14 -10.16 -28.54
C GLY A 245 15.49 -10.83 -28.78
N ARG A 246 15.63 -11.39 -29.98
CA ARG A 246 16.81 -12.08 -30.50
C ARG A 246 18.06 -11.20 -30.51
#